data_AF-A0A931IXI0-F1
#
_entry.id   AF-A0A931IXI0-F1
#
_cell.length_a   1.000
_cell.length_b   1.000
_cell.length_c   1.000
_cell.angle_alpha   90.00
_cell.angle_beta   90.00
_cell.angle_gamma   90.00
#
_symmetry.space_group_name_H-M   'P 1'
#
loop_
_entity.id
_entity.type
_entity.pdbx_description
1 polymer ?
#
loop_
_entity_poly.entity_id
_entity_poly.type
_entity_poly.pdbx_seq_one_letter_code
_entity_poly.pdbx_strand_id
1 'polypeptide(L)'
;MPVELLPKEGAGRRSLYYPCAGLDWLAVTEVLGQSFDVLKFCDLHYSFASLPAVLPNGWRYEADSWSLDGSAHGAVSALAVNGRFVRDVETATARFKLRNESMGKSVEIWLRRGFGQYGLHEIKDGTLDLFLHRGDSSGEGGSNVWFFSNWRARHQPLSRLFDVVKEKLRYPAVIGTDGSNCEFREVRLAAGVIGRAEFACQGLHWRLIGFLPGGPSLTALWQVEPA
;
A
#
# COMPACT_ATOMS: atom_id res chain seq x y z
N MET A 1 -4.28 8.19 19.79
CA MET A 1 -5.65 8.56 19.34
C MET A 1 -5.86 7.95 17.97
N PRO A 2 -7.02 7.34 17.67
CA PRO A 2 -7.30 6.80 16.34
C PRO A 2 -7.27 7.94 15.32
N VAL A 3 -6.58 7.74 14.20
CA VAL A 3 -6.61 8.68 13.08
C VAL A 3 -7.94 8.45 12.37
N GLU A 4 -8.89 9.37 12.54
CA GLU A 4 -10.15 9.34 11.80
C GLU A 4 -9.87 9.76 10.37
N LEU A 5 -9.53 8.79 9.52
CA LEU A 5 -8.98 9.06 8.20
C LEU A 5 -9.97 9.75 7.27
N LEU A 6 -11.24 9.31 7.27
CA LEU A 6 -12.39 9.94 6.61
C LEU A 6 -13.68 9.32 7.20
N PRO A 7 -14.78 10.08 7.34
CA PRO A 7 -16.08 9.54 7.71
C PRO A 7 -16.54 8.51 6.67
N LYS A 8 -17.22 7.45 7.13
CA LYS A 8 -17.73 6.38 6.27
C LYS A 8 -19.01 6.85 5.59
N GLU A 9 -18.89 7.64 4.54
CA GLU A 9 -20.03 8.00 3.70
C GLU A 9 -20.29 6.90 2.67
N GLY A 10 -21.33 6.08 2.92
CA GLY A 10 -21.79 5.04 2.00
C GLY A 10 -21.53 3.59 2.44
N ALA A 11 -22.25 2.66 1.80
CA ALA A 11 -22.25 1.23 2.10
C ALA A 11 -21.06 0.44 1.50
N GLY A 12 -20.08 1.14 0.89
CA GLY A 12 -18.95 0.51 0.22
C GLY A 12 -17.92 -0.11 1.18
N ARG A 13 -17.27 -1.19 0.74
CA ARG A 13 -16.08 -1.72 1.41
C ARG A 13 -14.92 -0.74 1.22
N ARG A 14 -14.24 -0.37 2.32
CA ARG A 14 -13.04 0.47 2.30
C ARG A 14 -11.80 -0.38 2.04
N SER A 15 -10.94 0.06 1.13
CA SER A 15 -9.72 -0.64 0.78
C SER A 15 -8.45 0.22 0.80
N LEU A 16 -7.35 -0.42 1.19
CA LEU A 16 -6.01 0.14 1.20
C LEU A 16 -5.08 -0.71 0.32
N TYR A 17 -4.07 -0.07 -0.27
CA TYR A 17 -2.99 -0.71 -0.98
C TYR A 17 -1.65 -0.16 -0.52
N TYR A 18 -0.73 -1.06 -0.20
CA TYR A 18 0.61 -0.74 0.25
C TYR A 18 1.64 -1.70 -0.37
N PRO A 19 2.43 -1.26 -1.37
CA PRO A 19 3.63 -1.98 -1.78
C PRO A 19 4.69 -1.84 -0.68
N CYS A 20 4.85 -2.87 0.13
CA CYS A 20 5.59 -2.84 1.39
C CYS A 20 6.66 -3.93 1.46
N ALA A 21 7.59 -3.84 2.42
CA ALA A 21 8.55 -4.90 2.65
C ALA A 21 8.05 -5.93 3.66
N GLY A 22 8.03 -7.21 3.27
CA GLY A 22 7.85 -8.32 4.21
C GLY A 22 6.71 -8.08 5.22
N LEU A 23 7.04 -8.08 6.52
CA LEU A 23 6.07 -7.99 7.61
C LEU A 23 5.56 -6.58 7.94
N ASP A 24 5.91 -5.55 7.16
CA ASP A 24 5.41 -4.18 7.34
C ASP A 24 3.89 -4.09 7.42
N TRP A 25 3.20 -5.02 6.77
CA TRP A 25 1.74 -5.11 6.78
C TRP A 25 1.16 -5.28 8.20
N LEU A 26 1.91 -5.85 9.14
CA LEU A 26 1.46 -6.06 10.53
C LEU A 26 1.22 -4.72 11.23
N ALA A 27 2.18 -3.80 11.18
CA ALA A 27 2.06 -2.49 11.81
C ALA A 27 0.93 -1.67 11.18
N VAL A 28 0.81 -1.73 9.85
CA VAL A 28 -0.28 -1.07 9.13
C VAL A 28 -1.64 -1.66 9.52
N THR A 29 -1.73 -2.99 9.67
CA THR A 29 -2.96 -3.66 10.11
C THR A 29 -3.32 -3.29 11.54
N GLU A 30 -2.35 -3.16 12.44
CA GLU A 30 -2.58 -2.73 13.81
C GLU A 30 -3.26 -1.36 13.87
N VAL A 31 -2.75 -0.42 13.09
CA VAL A 31 -3.20 0.98 13.12
C VAL A 31 -4.47 1.19 12.29
N LEU A 32 -4.56 0.56 11.11
CA LEU A 32 -5.60 0.84 10.12
C LEU A 32 -6.66 -0.27 9.99
N GLY A 33 -6.43 -1.46 10.53
CA GLY A 33 -7.37 -2.58 10.37
C GLY A 33 -8.78 -2.31 10.91
N GLN A 34 -8.93 -1.32 11.79
CA GLN A 34 -10.23 -0.89 12.31
C GLN A 34 -11.05 -0.09 11.29
N SER A 35 -10.38 0.69 10.45
CA SER A 35 -11.00 1.66 9.54
C SER A 35 -11.25 1.11 8.15
N PHE A 36 -10.66 -0.04 7.80
CA PHE A 36 -10.75 -0.65 6.47
C PHE A 36 -11.38 -2.04 6.51
N ASP A 37 -11.88 -2.48 5.36
CA ASP A 37 -12.47 -3.81 5.18
C ASP A 37 -11.57 -4.74 4.38
N VAL A 38 -10.65 -4.19 3.59
CA VAL A 38 -9.63 -4.91 2.81
C VAL A 38 -8.30 -4.17 2.89
N LEU A 39 -7.24 -4.86 3.29
CA LEU A 39 -5.86 -4.35 3.25
C LEU A 39 -5.07 -5.18 2.25
N LYS A 40 -4.57 -4.53 1.20
CA LYS A 40 -3.81 -5.18 0.13
C LYS A 40 -2.34 -4.79 0.24
N PHE A 41 -1.49 -5.79 0.36
CA PHE A 41 -0.05 -5.63 0.52
C PHE A 41 0.66 -6.33 -0.63
N CYS A 42 1.80 -5.78 -1.06
CA CYS A 42 2.56 -6.34 -2.16
C CYS A 42 4.05 -6.33 -1.82
N ASP A 43 4.70 -7.48 -1.93
CA ASP A 43 6.14 -7.64 -1.72
C ASP A 43 6.72 -8.71 -2.66
N LEU A 44 7.96 -8.55 -3.11
CA LEU A 44 8.61 -9.52 -4.01
C LEU A 44 8.99 -10.83 -3.33
N HIS A 45 9.16 -10.82 -2.01
CA HIS A 45 9.72 -11.91 -1.20
C HIS A 45 8.68 -12.65 -0.37
N TYR A 46 7.38 -12.38 -0.56
CA TYR A 46 6.35 -13.14 0.14
C TYR A 46 6.41 -14.64 -0.16
N SER A 47 6.67 -15.41 0.89
CA SER A 47 6.52 -16.87 0.89
C SER A 47 5.21 -17.21 1.60
N PHE A 48 4.44 -18.12 1.00
CA PHE A 48 3.14 -18.55 1.53
C PHE A 48 3.19 -19.98 2.07
N ALA A 49 4.39 -20.49 2.37
CA ALA A 49 4.59 -21.79 2.99
C ALA A 49 3.93 -21.86 4.38
N SER A 50 3.87 -20.73 5.08
CA SER A 50 3.14 -20.57 6.33
C SER A 50 2.65 -19.13 6.50
N LEU A 51 1.53 -18.96 7.20
CA LEU A 51 1.10 -17.65 7.65
C LEU A 51 1.97 -17.20 8.84
N PRO A 52 2.19 -15.89 9.02
CA PRO A 52 2.91 -15.39 10.19
C PRO A 52 2.24 -15.81 11.49
N ALA A 53 3.01 -16.43 12.39
CA ALA A 53 2.52 -16.86 13.70
C ALA A 53 2.24 -15.67 14.63
N VAL A 54 2.96 -14.56 14.43
CA VAL A 54 2.80 -13.33 15.21
C VAL A 54 1.86 -12.38 14.46
N LEU A 55 0.80 -11.98 15.14
CA LEU A 55 -0.19 -11.01 14.68
C LEU A 55 -0.18 -9.76 15.56
N PRO A 56 -0.74 -8.63 15.08
CA PRO A 56 -0.89 -7.46 15.93
C PRO A 56 -1.79 -7.74 17.13
N ASN A 57 -1.64 -6.97 18.20
CA ASN A 57 -2.33 -7.26 19.45
C ASN A 57 -3.86 -7.29 19.29
N GLY A 58 -4.51 -8.30 19.88
CA GLY A 58 -5.95 -8.52 19.78
C GLY A 58 -6.44 -9.10 18.45
N TRP A 59 -5.59 -9.23 17.43
CA TRP A 59 -5.96 -9.83 16.15
C TRP A 59 -5.74 -11.34 16.13
N ARG A 60 -6.66 -12.07 15.49
CA ARG A 60 -6.64 -13.53 15.32
C ARG A 60 -7.04 -13.87 13.89
N TYR A 61 -6.52 -14.97 13.35
CA TYR A 61 -7.02 -15.51 12.09
C TYR A 61 -8.47 -15.97 12.26
N GLU A 62 -9.33 -15.65 11.29
CA GLU A 62 -10.62 -16.33 11.20
C GLU A 62 -10.44 -17.71 10.57
N ALA A 63 -11.07 -18.71 11.20
CA ALA A 63 -11.06 -20.08 10.69
C ALA A 63 -11.57 -20.14 9.24
N ASP A 64 -10.95 -21.03 8.45
CA ASP A 64 -11.34 -21.33 7.06
C ASP A 64 -11.36 -20.12 6.11
N SER A 65 -10.76 -18.99 6.50
CA SER A 65 -10.70 -17.78 5.66
C SER A 65 -9.53 -17.76 4.67
N TRP A 66 -8.58 -18.68 4.82
CA TRP A 66 -7.35 -18.71 4.03
C TRP A 66 -7.58 -19.27 2.62
N SER A 67 -7.00 -18.59 1.63
CA SER A 67 -6.90 -19.06 0.25
C SER A 67 -5.60 -18.59 -0.37
N LEU A 68 -5.11 -19.36 -1.34
CA LEU A 68 -3.91 -19.05 -2.11
C LEU A 68 -4.19 -19.25 -3.60
N ASP A 69 -3.85 -18.24 -4.39
CA ASP A 69 -3.85 -18.28 -5.85
C ASP A 69 -2.40 -18.19 -6.34
N GLY A 70 -1.97 -19.18 -7.14
CA GLY A 70 -0.57 -19.36 -7.56
C GLY A 70 0.28 -20.23 -6.61
N SER A 71 1.58 -20.30 -6.86
CA SER A 71 2.49 -21.15 -6.08
C SER A 71 2.77 -20.61 -4.66
N ALA A 72 2.80 -21.49 -3.66
CA ALA A 72 3.21 -21.15 -2.30
C ALA A 72 4.69 -20.72 -2.23
N HIS A 73 5.50 -21.25 -3.14
CA HIS A 73 6.92 -21.00 -3.25
C HIS A 73 7.21 -20.23 -4.53
N GLY A 74 7.80 -19.06 -4.40
CA GLY A 74 8.34 -18.31 -5.52
C GLY A 74 9.62 -17.63 -5.08
N ALA A 75 10.57 -17.54 -6.00
CA ALA A 75 11.81 -16.83 -5.79
C ALA A 75 11.97 -15.80 -6.90
N VAL A 76 12.64 -14.70 -6.57
CA VAL A 76 13.06 -13.74 -7.59
C VAL A 76 14.17 -14.39 -8.40
N SER A 77 13.97 -14.49 -9.70
CA SER A 77 14.94 -15.02 -10.66
C SER A 77 15.42 -13.90 -11.60
N ALA A 78 16.53 -14.15 -12.29
CA ALA A 78 17.01 -13.29 -13.36
C ALA A 78 16.67 -13.93 -14.70
N LEU A 79 15.86 -13.24 -15.52
CA LEU A 79 15.47 -13.64 -16.85
C LEU A 79 16.26 -12.85 -17.89
N ALA A 80 16.87 -13.53 -18.86
CA ALA A 80 17.52 -12.86 -19.99
C ALA A 80 16.47 -12.47 -21.04
N VAL A 81 16.25 -11.16 -21.22
CA VAL A 81 15.34 -10.60 -22.21
C VAL A 81 16.13 -9.64 -23.11
N ASN A 82 16.22 -9.94 -24.40
CA ASN A 82 16.93 -9.12 -25.39
C ASN A 82 18.37 -8.76 -24.97
N GLY A 83 19.11 -9.73 -24.44
CA GLY A 83 20.50 -9.54 -23.99
C GLY A 83 20.66 -8.76 -22.68
N ARG A 84 19.58 -8.52 -21.93
CA ARG A 84 19.60 -7.90 -20.61
C ARG A 84 18.99 -8.83 -19.57
N PHE A 85 19.58 -8.88 -18.38
CA PHE A 85 18.96 -9.57 -17.26
C PHE A 85 17.93 -8.66 -16.61
N VAL A 86 16.68 -9.13 -16.58
CA VAL A 86 15.57 -8.51 -15.84
C VAL A 86 15.19 -9.40 -14.68
N ARG A 87 14.66 -8.80 -13.63
CA ARG A 87 14.12 -9.58 -12.50
C ARG A 87 12.75 -10.12 -12.88
N ASP A 88 12.52 -11.37 -12.54
CA ASP A 88 11.25 -12.04 -12.72
C ASP A 88 10.84 -12.75 -11.42
N VAL A 89 9.54 -12.89 -11.21
CA VAL A 89 8.99 -13.58 -10.03
C VAL A 89 7.63 -14.16 -10.38
N GLU A 90 7.42 -15.42 -10.03
CA GLU A 90 6.10 -16.04 -10.14
C GLU A 90 5.14 -15.36 -9.14
N THR A 91 4.10 -14.73 -9.66
CA THR A 91 3.10 -14.04 -8.85
C THR A 91 2.22 -15.04 -8.11
N ALA A 92 1.87 -14.73 -6.87
CA ALA A 92 0.85 -15.45 -6.12
C ALA A 92 0.16 -14.51 -5.14
N THR A 93 -1.08 -14.80 -4.76
CA THR A 93 -1.84 -13.99 -3.81
C THR A 93 -2.43 -14.87 -2.73
N ALA A 94 -2.00 -14.66 -1.49
CA ALA A 94 -2.68 -15.22 -0.32
C ALA A 94 -3.75 -14.24 0.17
N ARG A 95 -4.94 -14.76 0.49
CA ARG A 95 -6.02 -14.00 1.13
C ARG A 95 -6.45 -14.70 2.41
N PHE A 96 -6.69 -13.93 3.46
CA PHE A 96 -7.23 -14.45 4.73
C PHE A 96 -7.93 -13.31 5.48
N LYS A 97 -8.70 -13.64 6.51
CA LYS A 97 -9.33 -12.64 7.39
C LYS A 97 -8.68 -12.64 8.76
N LEU A 98 -8.53 -11.44 9.31
CA LEU A 98 -8.18 -11.24 10.70
C LEU A 98 -9.37 -10.63 11.43
N ARG A 99 -9.66 -11.13 12.62
CA ARG A 99 -10.67 -10.60 13.53
C ARG A 99 -10.00 -10.02 14.76
N ASN A 100 -10.41 -8.82 15.14
CA ASN A 100 -10.08 -8.25 16.43
C ASN A 100 -11.27 -8.38 17.39
N GLU A 101 -11.10 -9.17 18.44
CA GLU A 101 -12.20 -9.56 19.35
C GLU A 101 -12.70 -8.39 20.20
N SER A 102 -11.79 -7.56 20.73
CA SER A 102 -12.16 -6.44 21.59
C SER A 102 -12.93 -5.35 20.84
N MET A 103 -12.81 -5.32 19.51
CA MET A 103 -13.45 -4.34 18.65
C MET A 103 -14.60 -4.89 17.82
N GLY A 104 -14.79 -6.22 17.82
CA GLY A 104 -15.77 -6.88 16.97
C GLY A 104 -15.55 -6.65 15.46
N LYS A 105 -14.33 -6.29 15.04
CA LYS A 105 -14.02 -5.92 13.65
C LYS A 105 -13.29 -7.06 12.94
N SER A 106 -13.66 -7.30 11.69
CA SER A 106 -12.96 -8.18 10.77
C SER A 106 -12.36 -7.38 9.61
N VAL A 107 -11.19 -7.78 9.15
CA VAL A 107 -10.50 -7.19 7.99
C VAL A 107 -9.94 -8.29 7.11
N GLU A 108 -10.12 -8.15 5.80
CA GLU A 108 -9.53 -9.06 4.81
C GLU A 108 -8.12 -8.60 4.46
N ILE A 109 -7.14 -9.50 4.55
CA ILE A 109 -5.74 -9.26 4.22
C ILE A 109 -5.41 -9.95 2.92
N TRP A 110 -4.86 -9.21 1.96
CA TRP A 110 -4.34 -9.73 0.70
C TRP A 110 -2.83 -9.54 0.68
N LEU A 111 -2.07 -10.62 0.62
CA LEU A 111 -0.63 -10.58 0.46
C LEU A 111 -0.29 -11.04 -0.96
N ARG A 112 0.13 -10.12 -1.82
CA ARG A 112 0.52 -10.40 -3.20
C ARG A 112 2.04 -10.51 -3.31
N ARG A 113 2.55 -11.67 -3.73
CA ARG A 113 3.94 -11.79 -4.17
C ARG A 113 4.09 -11.16 -5.54
N GLY A 114 4.98 -10.18 -5.67
CA GLY A 114 5.38 -9.59 -6.94
C GLY A 114 5.76 -8.12 -6.84
N PHE A 115 6.02 -7.52 -7.99
CA PHE A 115 6.34 -6.09 -8.09
C PHE A 115 5.12 -5.20 -7.80
N GLY A 116 5.27 -4.21 -6.91
CA GLY A 116 4.20 -3.30 -6.47
C GLY A 116 3.48 -2.57 -7.60
N GLN A 117 4.21 -2.02 -8.56
CA GLN A 117 3.65 -1.38 -9.76
C GLN A 117 2.60 -2.25 -10.49
N TYR A 118 2.83 -3.56 -10.61
CA TYR A 118 1.90 -4.47 -11.28
C TYR A 118 0.70 -4.77 -10.39
N GLY A 119 0.94 -4.96 -9.09
CA GLY A 119 -0.15 -5.09 -8.11
C GLY A 119 -1.06 -3.87 -8.06
N LEU A 120 -0.52 -2.67 -8.29
CA LEU A 120 -1.33 -1.45 -8.43
C LEU A 120 -2.23 -1.50 -9.66
N HIS A 121 -1.74 -1.98 -10.82
CA HIS A 121 -2.53 -2.12 -12.05
C HIS A 121 -3.67 -3.13 -11.92
N GLU A 122 -3.51 -4.16 -11.07
CA GLU A 122 -4.54 -5.16 -10.78
C GLU A 122 -5.71 -4.59 -9.94
N ILE A 123 -5.54 -3.40 -9.35
CA ILE A 123 -6.60 -2.74 -8.59
C ILE A 123 -7.59 -2.09 -9.55
N LYS A 124 -8.88 -2.28 -9.28
CA LYS A 124 -9.96 -1.61 -10.02
C LYS A 124 -9.95 -0.10 -9.75
N ASP A 125 -10.14 0.68 -10.80
CA ASP A 125 -10.21 2.15 -10.74
C ASP A 125 -11.34 2.62 -9.81
N GLY A 126 -11.12 3.74 -9.11
CA GLY A 126 -12.10 4.32 -8.19
C GLY A 126 -12.48 3.44 -7.00
N THR A 127 -11.64 2.48 -6.60
CA THR A 127 -11.93 1.57 -5.47
C THR A 127 -11.02 1.74 -4.26
N LEU A 128 -9.92 2.48 -4.40
CA LEU A 128 -8.91 2.60 -3.37
C LEU A 128 -9.12 3.83 -2.50
N ASP A 129 -9.37 3.64 -1.21
CA ASP A 129 -9.59 4.74 -0.27
C ASP A 129 -8.27 5.22 0.35
N LEU A 130 -7.24 4.35 0.39
CA LEU A 130 -5.88 4.73 0.82
C LEU A 130 -4.78 4.07 -0.03
N PHE A 131 -3.86 4.89 -0.55
CA PHE A 131 -2.59 4.42 -1.12
C PHE A 131 -1.45 4.79 -0.16
N LEU A 132 -0.68 3.80 0.30
CA LEU A 132 0.44 3.98 1.21
C LEU A 132 1.75 3.68 0.48
N HIS A 133 2.80 4.47 0.69
CA HIS A 133 4.13 4.18 0.17
C HIS A 133 5.21 4.70 1.12
N ARG A 134 6.21 3.86 1.42
CA ARG A 134 7.37 4.18 2.27
C ARG A 134 8.63 3.67 1.58
N GLY A 135 9.67 4.50 1.51
CA GLY A 135 10.89 4.14 0.77
C GLY A 135 11.99 3.49 1.59
N ASP A 136 11.83 3.41 2.92
CA ASP A 136 12.84 2.90 3.85
C ASP A 136 12.67 1.43 4.25
N SER A 137 11.68 0.74 3.68
CA SER A 137 11.43 -0.66 4.00
C SER A 137 12.47 -1.54 3.30
N SER A 138 13.11 -2.45 4.05
CA SER A 138 14.26 -3.27 3.61
C SER A 138 13.96 -4.26 2.48
N GLY A 139 12.71 -4.34 2.04
CA GLY A 139 12.24 -5.18 0.95
C GLY A 139 12.08 -4.39 -0.34
N GLU A 140 12.34 -5.05 -1.46
CA GLU A 140 12.34 -4.42 -2.78
C GLU A 140 10.95 -4.42 -3.45
N GLY A 141 9.90 -4.80 -2.71
CA GLY A 141 8.51 -4.98 -3.17
C GLY A 141 7.83 -3.76 -3.83
N GLY A 142 8.49 -2.60 -3.82
CA GLY A 142 8.00 -1.34 -4.34
C GLY A 142 8.44 -0.12 -3.51
N SER A 143 9.16 -0.33 -2.41
CA SER A 143 9.73 0.75 -1.59
C SER A 143 10.64 1.68 -2.41
N ASN A 144 11.49 1.10 -3.25
CA ASN A 144 12.40 1.79 -4.16
C ASN A 144 11.73 2.40 -5.41
N VAL A 145 10.42 2.21 -5.59
CA VAL A 145 9.68 2.66 -6.76
C VAL A 145 9.19 4.09 -6.55
N TRP A 146 9.28 4.89 -7.62
CA TRP A 146 8.89 6.29 -7.61
C TRP A 146 7.40 6.45 -7.95
N PHE A 147 6.51 5.97 -7.08
CA PHE A 147 5.06 6.06 -7.29
C PHE A 147 4.55 7.50 -7.39
N PHE A 148 5.23 8.45 -6.75
CA PHE A 148 4.95 9.89 -6.83
C PHE A 148 5.83 10.56 -7.88
N SER A 149 5.91 9.93 -9.06
CA SER A 149 6.55 10.45 -10.26
C SER A 149 5.72 10.09 -11.48
N ASN A 150 5.86 10.88 -12.55
CA ASN A 150 5.19 10.62 -13.83
C ASN A 150 6.17 10.35 -14.98
N TRP A 151 7.32 9.76 -14.66
CA TRP A 151 8.31 9.38 -15.65
C TRP A 151 7.77 8.39 -16.67
N ARG A 152 8.20 8.54 -17.92
CA ARG A 152 7.96 7.55 -18.96
C ARG A 152 9.09 6.53 -18.91
N ALA A 153 8.77 5.31 -18.51
CA ALA A 153 9.67 4.18 -18.59
C ALA A 153 9.52 3.47 -19.93
N ARG A 154 10.55 2.71 -20.34
CA ARG A 154 10.45 1.84 -21.53
C ARG A 154 9.42 0.73 -21.34
N HIS A 155 9.27 0.26 -20.11
CA HIS A 155 8.27 -0.72 -19.74
C HIS A 155 7.02 -0.01 -19.24
N GLN A 156 5.93 -0.13 -19.99
CA GLN A 156 4.72 0.68 -19.78
C GLN A 156 4.11 0.55 -18.37
N PRO A 157 4.06 -0.63 -17.72
CA PRO A 157 3.58 -0.75 -16.34
C PRO A 157 4.34 0.08 -15.30
N LEU A 158 5.56 0.54 -15.61
CA LEU A 158 6.40 1.39 -14.75
C LEU A 158 6.27 2.88 -15.06
N SER A 159 5.49 3.23 -16.08
CA SER A 159 5.36 4.61 -16.55
C SER A 159 4.20 5.30 -15.86
N ARG A 160 4.37 6.60 -15.59
CA ARG A 160 3.29 7.48 -15.09
C ARG A 160 2.59 6.91 -13.85
N LEU A 161 3.38 6.40 -12.91
CA LEU A 161 2.83 5.67 -11.76
C LEU A 161 1.91 6.56 -10.91
N PHE A 162 2.16 7.86 -10.82
CA PHE A 162 1.26 8.73 -10.08
C PHE A 162 -0.10 8.89 -10.78
N ASP A 163 -0.14 8.94 -12.11
CA ASP A 163 -1.40 8.91 -12.85
C ASP A 163 -2.16 7.60 -12.61
N VAL A 164 -1.46 6.46 -12.59
CA VAL A 164 -2.08 5.16 -12.26
C VAL A 164 -2.63 5.18 -10.83
N VAL A 165 -1.89 5.71 -9.85
CA VAL A 165 -2.39 5.87 -8.47
C VAL A 165 -3.68 6.68 -8.49
N LYS A 166 -3.71 7.84 -9.15
CA LYS A 166 -4.91 8.70 -9.24
C LYS A 166 -6.13 8.00 -9.80
N GLU A 167 -5.95 7.14 -10.81
CA GLU A 167 -7.03 6.34 -11.40
C GLU A 167 -7.60 5.33 -10.39
N LYS A 168 -6.75 4.78 -9.51
CA LYS A 168 -7.19 3.80 -8.50
C LYS A 168 -7.96 4.43 -7.34
N LEU A 169 -7.68 5.70 -7.03
CA LEU A 169 -8.26 6.38 -5.86
C LEU A 169 -9.76 6.64 -6.00
N ARG A 170 -10.49 6.43 -4.90
CA ARG A 170 -11.87 6.86 -4.70
C ARG A 170 -11.88 8.17 -3.95
N TYR A 171 -12.11 9.28 -4.63
CA TYR A 171 -12.07 10.61 -4.01
C TYR A 171 -13.31 10.91 -3.15
N PRO A 172 -13.16 11.68 -2.04
CA PRO A 172 -11.88 12.05 -1.44
C PRO A 172 -11.15 10.82 -0.93
N ALA A 173 -9.83 10.77 -1.14
CA ALA A 173 -8.99 9.63 -0.80
C ALA A 173 -7.86 10.03 0.14
N VAL A 174 -7.13 9.05 0.66
CA VAL A 174 -5.92 9.29 1.46
C VAL A 174 -4.67 8.76 0.73
N ILE A 175 -3.62 9.55 0.73
CA ILE A 175 -2.27 9.13 0.35
C ILE A 175 -1.38 9.19 1.59
N GLY A 176 -0.81 8.05 1.98
CA GLY A 176 0.21 7.98 3.01
C GLY A 176 1.60 7.91 2.40
N THR A 177 2.50 8.82 2.76
CA THR A 177 3.89 8.77 2.30
C THR A 177 4.87 9.42 3.27
N ASP A 178 6.07 8.85 3.35
CA ASP A 178 7.24 9.40 4.04
C ASP A 178 8.02 10.41 3.17
N GLY A 179 7.59 10.65 1.93
CA GLY A 179 8.27 11.52 0.97
C GLY A 179 9.45 10.85 0.23
N SER A 180 9.72 9.57 0.49
CA SER A 180 10.77 8.84 -0.22
C SER A 180 10.38 8.57 -1.67
N ASN A 181 11.39 8.55 -2.57
CA ASN A 181 11.19 8.29 -4.01
C ASN A 181 10.06 9.13 -4.64
N CYS A 182 9.97 10.40 -4.21
CA CYS A 182 8.91 11.32 -4.58
C CYS A 182 9.49 12.52 -5.35
N GLU A 183 8.89 12.86 -6.49
CA GLU A 183 9.29 14.07 -7.22
C GLU A 183 8.67 15.34 -6.63
N PHE A 184 7.52 15.22 -5.96
CA PHE A 184 6.74 16.35 -5.50
C PHE A 184 7.47 17.02 -4.34
N ARG A 185 7.96 18.23 -4.60
CA ARG A 185 8.77 18.99 -3.64
C ARG A 185 7.94 19.29 -2.40
N GLU A 186 6.67 19.62 -2.55
CA GLU A 186 5.74 19.96 -1.48
C GLU A 186 5.54 18.79 -0.51
N VAL A 187 5.32 17.58 -1.05
CA VAL A 187 5.20 16.35 -0.25
C VAL A 187 6.50 16.08 0.52
N ARG A 188 7.66 16.18 -0.13
CA ARG A 188 8.97 15.97 0.50
C ARG A 188 9.27 17.00 1.59
N LEU A 189 8.95 18.26 1.36
CA LEU A 189 9.19 19.33 2.34
C LEU A 189 8.26 19.22 3.55
N ALA A 190 7.03 18.76 3.33
CA ALA A 190 6.08 18.57 4.41
C ALA A 190 6.31 17.27 5.20
N ALA A 191 6.99 16.28 4.62
CA ALA A 191 7.51 15.11 5.34
C ALA A 191 8.60 15.56 6.34
N GLY A 192 8.18 15.89 7.56
CA GLY A 192 9.04 16.42 8.62
C GLY A 192 8.53 17.70 9.28
N VAL A 193 7.52 18.36 8.69
CA VAL A 193 6.86 19.53 9.28
C VAL A 193 5.64 19.09 10.06
N ILE A 194 5.65 19.31 11.39
CA ILE A 194 4.46 19.13 12.23
C ILE A 194 3.59 20.39 12.07
N GLY A 195 2.47 20.30 11.36
CA GLY A 195 1.58 21.45 11.14
C GLY A 195 0.45 21.18 10.16
N ARG A 196 -0.33 22.22 9.83
CA ARG A 196 -1.28 22.20 8.73
C ARG A 196 -0.54 22.56 7.44
N ALA A 197 -0.66 21.72 6.42
CA ALA A 197 -0.09 21.97 5.09
C ALA A 197 -1.16 21.67 4.04
N GLU A 198 -1.30 22.56 3.07
CA GLU A 198 -2.24 22.42 1.96
C GLU A 198 -1.63 23.00 0.68
N PHE A 199 -1.79 22.30 -0.44
CA PHE A 199 -1.28 22.74 -1.74
C PHE A 199 -2.00 22.01 -2.88
N ALA A 200 -1.93 22.57 -4.09
CA ALA A 200 -2.37 21.90 -5.31
C ALA A 200 -1.17 21.40 -6.10
N CYS A 201 -1.14 20.12 -6.47
CA CYS A 201 -0.06 19.52 -7.26
C CYS A 201 -0.58 18.34 -8.08
N GLN A 202 -0.12 18.24 -9.34
CA GLN A 202 -0.46 17.15 -10.26
C GLN A 202 -1.97 16.92 -10.47
N GLY A 203 -2.76 17.99 -10.39
CA GLY A 203 -4.22 17.97 -10.57
C GLY A 203 -5.02 17.53 -9.34
N LEU A 204 -4.41 17.50 -8.15
CA LEU A 204 -5.09 17.26 -6.88
C LEU A 204 -4.86 18.41 -5.90
N HIS A 205 -5.86 18.71 -5.06
CA HIS A 205 -5.69 19.42 -3.80
C HIS A 205 -5.23 18.42 -2.74
N TRP A 206 -4.18 18.76 -2.01
CA TRP A 206 -3.57 17.94 -0.96
C TRP A 206 -3.71 18.65 0.38
N ARG A 207 -4.23 17.96 1.39
CA ARG A 207 -4.36 18.47 2.75
C ARG A 207 -3.77 17.49 3.75
N LEU A 208 -2.78 17.93 4.53
CA LEU A 208 -2.19 17.13 5.59
C LEU A 208 -3.22 16.93 6.71
N ILE A 209 -3.62 15.68 6.95
CA ILE A 209 -4.62 15.31 7.97
C ILE A 209 -4.04 14.59 9.18
N GLY A 210 -2.78 14.17 9.11
CA GLY A 210 -2.10 13.55 10.25
C GLY A 210 -0.88 12.75 9.83
N PHE A 211 -0.48 11.84 10.72
CA PHE A 211 0.68 10.97 10.53
C PHE A 211 0.36 9.55 11.00
N LEU A 212 0.89 8.56 10.30
CA LEU A 212 0.80 7.16 10.72
C LEU A 212 1.90 6.88 11.78
N PRO A 213 1.55 6.39 12.97
CA PRO A 213 2.53 5.95 13.96
C PRO A 213 3.19 4.61 13.53
N GLY A 214 4.38 4.32 14.08
CA GLY A 214 4.92 2.96 14.07
C GLY A 214 5.75 2.54 12.84
N GLY A 215 6.49 3.46 12.21
CA GLY A 215 7.50 3.16 11.21
C GLY A 215 8.88 3.74 11.58
N PRO A 216 9.96 3.37 10.86
CA PRO A 216 11.27 4.01 11.04
C PRO A 216 11.21 5.49 10.65
N SER A 217 10.39 5.83 9.65
CA SER A 217 10.10 7.19 9.22
C SER A 217 8.68 7.64 9.58
N LEU A 218 8.53 8.94 9.84
CA LEU A 218 7.23 9.59 10.01
C LEU A 218 6.48 9.60 8.66
N THR A 219 5.37 8.86 8.57
CA THR A 219 4.56 8.80 7.35
C THR A 219 3.44 9.82 7.40
N ALA A 220 3.48 10.83 6.55
CA ALA A 220 2.44 11.84 6.44
C ALA A 220 1.19 11.27 5.75
N LEU A 221 0.01 11.61 6.28
CA LEU A 221 -1.27 11.21 5.73
C LEU A 221 -1.93 12.43 5.10
N TRP A 222 -2.13 12.38 3.80
CA TRP A 222 -2.70 13.44 2.99
C TRP A 222 -4.09 13.06 2.53
N GLN A 223 -5.09 13.87 2.86
CA GLN A 223 -6.35 13.81 2.13
C GLN A 223 -6.13 14.45 0.75
N VAL A 224 -6.62 13.80 -0.29
CA VAL A 224 -6.55 14.29 -1.66
C VAL A 224 -7.90 14.29 -2.35
N GLU A 225 -8.13 15.29 -3.20
CA GLU A 225 -9.30 15.43 -4.06
C GLU A 225 -8.92 16.14 -5.38
N PRO A 226 -9.68 15.95 -6.48
CA PRO A 226 -9.41 16.63 -7.75
C PRO A 226 -9.37 18.15 -7.59
N ALA A 227 -8.39 18.79 -8.25
CA ALA A 227 -8.16 20.23 -8.16
C ALA A 227 -9.15 21.09 -8.95
#